data_AF-A0A1M6UJK6-F1
#
_entry.id   AF-A0A1M6UJK6-F1
#
_cell.length_a   1.000
_cell.length_b   1.000
_cell.length_c   1.000
_cell.angle_alpha   90.00
_cell.angle_beta   90.00
_cell.angle_gamma   90.00
#
_symmetry.space_group_name_H-M   'P 1'
#
loop_
_entity.id
_entity.type
_entity.pdbx_description
1 polymer ?
#
loop_
_entity_poly.entity_id
_entity_poly.type
_entity_poly.pdbx_seq_one_letter_code
_entity_poly.pdbx_strand_id
1 'polypeptide(L)'
;MADPIGTAHQGVASLGQGQDSARAKFDEAAASTKSLGEQAMSAGRDITDKAKDLAETSTDKIKGQASDFVDAAKDVASQATDMLKDAVNDRKASGAEYVGSLADTMRRAAREFDTDLPLAGIYIRKAASQVEGISDQIRSGNLNDLVRNAQSFARRQPTAFLGLAVLAGFGAVRFLKSSSETGSPAEGREMAGHSAMTDNRGYRNDFSN
;
A
#
# COMPACT_ATOMS: atom_id res chain seq x y z
N MET A 1 53.90 46.68 -36.90
CA MET A 1 53.60 45.45 -37.64
C MET A 1 53.07 44.44 -36.65
N ALA A 2 51.84 43.99 -36.86
CA ALA A 2 51.15 43.01 -36.03
C ALA A 2 51.40 41.61 -36.59
N ASP A 3 51.43 40.61 -35.70
CA ASP A 3 50.87 39.28 -35.97
C ASP A 3 50.33 38.66 -34.66
N PRO A 4 49.18 37.95 -34.70
CA PRO A 4 48.37 37.65 -33.52
C PRO A 4 48.57 36.24 -32.94
N ILE A 5 48.09 36.11 -31.71
CA ILE A 5 48.07 34.93 -30.85
C ILE A 5 47.16 33.82 -31.43
N GLY A 6 47.74 32.63 -31.63
CA GLY A 6 47.03 31.40 -32.01
C GLY A 6 46.38 30.71 -30.81
N THR A 7 45.08 30.94 -30.72
CA THR A 7 43.99 30.30 -29.98
C THR A 7 44.22 28.86 -29.46
N ALA A 8 44.29 28.71 -28.14
CA ALA A 8 43.93 27.47 -27.45
C ALA A 8 42.46 27.54 -27.04
N HIS A 9 41.57 26.91 -27.80
CA HIS A 9 40.18 26.69 -27.40
C HIS A 9 39.68 25.35 -27.95
N GLN A 10 39.89 24.27 -27.20
CA GLN A 10 38.98 23.11 -27.22
C GLN A 10 38.91 22.53 -25.81
N GLY A 11 37.81 22.77 -25.12
CA GLY A 11 37.61 22.28 -23.76
C GLY A 11 36.45 22.94 -23.00
N VAL A 12 35.34 23.29 -23.66
CA VAL A 12 34.11 23.71 -22.96
C VAL A 12 32.86 23.16 -23.66
N ALA A 13 32.74 21.84 -23.75
CA ALA A 13 31.52 21.20 -24.25
C ALA A 13 31.27 19.87 -23.51
N SER A 14 31.04 19.93 -22.20
CA SER A 14 30.59 18.74 -21.45
C SER A 14 29.73 19.06 -20.20
N LEU A 15 29.42 20.33 -19.92
CA LEU A 15 28.63 20.71 -18.74
C LEU A 15 27.11 20.85 -18.99
N GLY A 16 26.65 20.75 -20.26
CA GLY A 16 25.22 20.89 -20.60
C GLY A 16 24.42 19.58 -20.58
N GLN A 17 25.03 18.44 -20.90
CA GLN A 17 24.31 17.18 -21.15
C GLN A 17 23.74 16.52 -19.87
N GLY A 18 24.27 16.83 -18.68
CA GLY A 18 23.77 16.29 -17.42
C GLY A 18 22.44 16.90 -16.94
N GLN A 19 22.19 18.18 -17.22
CA GLN A 19 20.96 18.88 -16.80
C GLN A 19 19.77 18.58 -17.73
N ASP A 20 20.00 18.42 -19.03
CA ASP A 20 18.95 18.08 -20.00
C ASP A 20 18.43 16.65 -19.79
N SER A 21 19.33 15.73 -19.43
CA SER A 21 19.00 14.34 -19.13
C SER A 21 18.18 14.19 -17.84
N ALA A 22 18.42 15.04 -16.84
CA ALA A 22 17.66 15.05 -15.59
C ALA A 22 16.25 15.64 -15.77
N ARG A 23 16.12 16.70 -16.60
CA ARG A 23 14.82 17.29 -16.96
C ARG A 23 13.95 16.31 -17.75
N ALA A 24 14.51 15.63 -18.74
CA ALA A 24 13.79 14.64 -19.53
C ALA A 24 13.17 13.52 -18.66
N LYS A 25 13.91 13.01 -17.66
CA LYS A 25 13.40 11.99 -16.73
C LYS A 25 12.31 12.53 -15.79
N PHE A 26 12.39 13.80 -15.42
CA PHE A 26 11.38 14.44 -14.57
C PHE A 26 10.07 14.70 -15.34
N ASP A 27 10.17 15.11 -16.61
CA ASP A 27 9.02 15.26 -17.51
C ASP A 27 8.36 13.91 -17.81
N GLU A 28 9.15 12.84 -17.96
CA GLU A 28 8.62 11.48 -18.14
C GLU A 28 7.92 10.96 -16.87
N ALA A 29 8.49 11.20 -15.69
CA ALA A 29 7.86 10.89 -14.40
C ALA A 29 6.57 11.70 -14.16
N ALA A 30 6.57 12.98 -14.53
CA ALA A 30 5.40 13.84 -14.44
C ALA A 30 4.30 13.40 -15.43
N ALA A 31 4.68 13.02 -16.66
CA ALA A 31 3.75 12.53 -17.68
C ALA A 31 3.11 11.19 -17.29
N SER A 32 3.89 10.28 -16.71
CA SER A 32 3.40 8.98 -16.21
C SER A 32 2.53 9.12 -14.95
N THR A 33 2.81 10.10 -14.09
CA THR A 33 1.94 10.44 -12.95
C THR A 33 0.63 11.07 -13.43
N LYS A 34 0.68 11.93 -14.46
CA LYS A 34 -0.50 12.56 -15.04
C LYS A 34 -1.43 11.55 -15.71
N SER A 35 -0.90 10.60 -16.47
CA SER A 35 -1.69 9.55 -17.12
C SER A 35 -2.32 8.58 -16.12
N LEU A 36 -1.59 8.24 -15.04
CA LEU A 36 -2.13 7.46 -13.93
C LEU A 36 -3.22 8.25 -13.18
N GLY A 37 -3.03 9.54 -12.98
CA GLY A 37 -4.02 10.43 -12.39
C GLY A 37 -5.28 10.55 -13.24
N GLU A 38 -5.14 10.63 -14.57
CA GLU A 38 -6.27 10.65 -15.51
C GLU A 38 -7.02 9.32 -15.52
N GLN A 39 -6.32 8.17 -15.47
CA GLN A 39 -6.95 6.85 -15.34
C GLN A 39 -7.66 6.66 -13.99
N ALA A 40 -7.07 7.13 -12.90
CA ALA A 40 -7.70 7.12 -11.59
C ALA A 40 -8.93 8.05 -11.56
N MET A 41 -8.87 9.20 -12.23
CA MET A 41 -9.99 10.13 -12.35
C MET A 41 -11.13 9.57 -13.22
N SER A 42 -10.83 8.85 -14.30
CA SER A 42 -11.89 8.19 -15.10
C SER A 42 -12.56 7.07 -14.32
N ALA A 43 -11.77 6.18 -13.69
CA ALA A 43 -12.30 5.12 -12.84
C ALA A 43 -13.09 5.69 -11.64
N GLY A 44 -12.64 6.80 -11.07
CA GLY A 44 -13.32 7.52 -10.00
C GLY A 44 -14.65 8.13 -10.43
N ARG A 45 -14.75 8.66 -11.66
CA ARG A 45 -16.01 9.14 -12.23
C ARG A 45 -16.99 8.00 -12.43
N ASP A 46 -16.56 6.88 -13.02
CA ASP A 46 -17.42 5.71 -13.23
C ASP A 46 -18.00 5.17 -11.91
N ILE A 47 -17.17 5.13 -10.85
CA ILE A 47 -17.63 4.75 -9.50
C ILE A 47 -18.59 5.80 -8.93
N THR A 48 -18.32 7.09 -9.12
CA THR A 48 -19.18 8.17 -8.63
C THR A 48 -20.55 8.14 -9.31
N ASP A 49 -20.59 7.90 -10.62
CA ASP A 49 -21.82 7.82 -11.40
C ASP A 49 -22.64 6.59 -11.00
N LYS A 50 -21.99 5.42 -10.88
CA LYS A 50 -22.65 4.22 -10.34
C LYS A 50 -23.13 4.39 -8.91
N ALA A 51 -22.38 5.11 -8.07
CA ALA A 51 -22.77 5.39 -6.69
C ALA A 51 -23.98 6.33 -6.63
N LYS A 52 -24.10 7.30 -7.54
CA LYS A 52 -25.28 8.15 -7.68
C LYS A 52 -26.50 7.33 -8.09
N ASP A 53 -26.39 6.51 -9.14
CA ASP A 53 -27.48 5.64 -9.60
C ASP A 53 -27.96 4.69 -8.49
N LEU A 54 -26.99 4.12 -7.75
CA LEU A 54 -27.30 3.27 -6.61
C LEU A 54 -27.95 4.07 -5.47
N ALA A 55 -27.46 5.26 -5.12
CA ALA A 55 -28.04 6.10 -4.08
C ALA A 55 -29.49 6.51 -4.41
N GLU A 56 -29.76 6.88 -5.66
CA GLU A 56 -31.10 7.23 -6.13
C GLU A 56 -32.05 6.03 -6.05
N THR A 57 -31.59 4.83 -6.42
CA THR A 57 -32.41 3.61 -6.39
C THR A 57 -32.55 3.00 -4.99
N SER A 58 -31.58 3.26 -4.11
CA SER A 58 -31.44 2.53 -2.84
C SER A 58 -31.95 3.31 -1.63
N THR A 59 -32.18 4.62 -1.72
CA THR A 59 -32.63 5.43 -0.57
C THR A 59 -33.91 4.86 0.09
N ASP A 60 -34.84 4.30 -0.69
CA ASP A 60 -36.06 3.67 -0.15
C ASP A 60 -35.89 2.21 0.31
N LYS A 61 -34.96 1.45 -0.29
CA LYS A 61 -34.70 0.03 0.07
C LYS A 61 -33.70 -0.14 1.20
N ILE A 62 -32.77 0.81 1.36
CA ILE A 62 -31.71 0.79 2.37
C ILE A 62 -32.29 0.81 3.78
N LYS A 63 -33.38 1.52 4.03
CA LYS A 63 -33.86 1.70 5.40
C LYS A 63 -34.31 0.40 6.08
N GLY A 64 -34.89 -0.54 5.31
CA GLY A 64 -35.27 -1.87 5.80
C GLY A 64 -34.07 -2.83 5.89
N GLN A 65 -33.28 -2.90 4.82
CA GLN A 65 -32.14 -3.84 4.74
C GLN A 65 -30.95 -3.43 5.60
N ALA A 66 -30.82 -2.14 5.93
CA ALA A 66 -29.76 -1.64 6.79
C ALA A 66 -29.91 -2.11 8.23
N SER A 67 -31.13 -2.32 8.75
CA SER A 67 -31.29 -2.79 10.13
C SER A 67 -30.72 -4.20 10.27
N ASP A 68 -31.15 -5.13 9.40
CA ASP A 68 -30.67 -6.52 9.41
C ASP A 68 -29.15 -6.60 9.19
N PHE A 69 -28.63 -5.77 8.29
CA PHE A 69 -27.19 -5.69 8.05
C PHE A 69 -26.42 -5.14 9.25
N VAL A 70 -26.95 -4.10 9.93
CA VAL A 70 -26.34 -3.53 11.13
C VAL A 70 -26.35 -4.52 12.28
N ASP A 71 -27.44 -5.27 12.45
CA ASP A 71 -27.53 -6.29 13.50
C ASP A 71 -26.53 -7.43 13.24
N ALA A 72 -26.46 -7.96 12.02
CA ALA A 72 -25.46 -8.96 11.64
C ALA A 72 -24.02 -8.44 11.81
N ALA A 73 -23.76 -7.19 11.41
CA ALA A 73 -22.45 -6.57 11.58
C ALA A 73 -22.07 -6.39 13.06
N LYS A 74 -23.05 -6.08 13.91
CA LYS A 74 -22.84 -5.92 15.36
C LYS A 74 -22.48 -7.23 16.04
N ASP A 75 -23.10 -8.34 15.64
CA ASP A 75 -22.78 -9.66 16.19
C ASP A 75 -21.36 -10.08 15.81
N VAL A 76 -21.00 -9.96 14.53
CA VAL A 76 -19.63 -10.25 14.05
C VAL A 76 -18.61 -9.34 14.74
N ALA A 77 -18.90 -8.04 14.86
CA ALA A 77 -18.02 -7.10 15.53
C ALA A 77 -17.85 -7.42 17.02
N SER A 78 -18.90 -7.86 17.70
CA SER A 78 -18.85 -8.23 19.12
C SER A 78 -17.97 -9.46 19.32
N GLN A 79 -18.18 -10.50 18.50
CA GLN A 79 -17.36 -11.72 18.54
C GLN A 79 -15.88 -11.44 18.26
N ALA A 80 -15.60 -10.66 17.21
CA ALA A 80 -14.22 -10.27 16.86
C ALA A 80 -13.59 -9.43 17.98
N THR A 81 -14.35 -8.53 18.61
CA THR A 81 -13.88 -7.69 19.71
C THR A 81 -13.51 -8.53 20.93
N ASP A 82 -14.31 -9.53 21.28
CA ASP A 82 -14.03 -10.38 22.43
C ASP A 82 -12.80 -11.26 22.20
N MET A 83 -12.67 -11.88 21.01
CA MET A 83 -11.46 -12.60 20.62
C MET A 83 -10.21 -11.69 20.66
N LEU A 84 -10.34 -10.44 20.22
CA LEU A 84 -9.25 -9.49 20.21
C LEU A 84 -8.88 -9.04 21.62
N LYS A 85 -9.84 -8.83 22.52
CA LYS A 85 -9.56 -8.50 23.93
C LYS A 85 -8.74 -9.60 24.61
N ASP A 86 -9.09 -10.85 24.38
CA ASP A 86 -8.38 -12.00 24.94
C ASP A 86 -6.94 -12.05 24.41
N ALA A 87 -6.76 -11.97 23.08
CA ALA A 87 -5.45 -11.98 22.46
C ALA A 87 -4.56 -10.77 22.83
N VAL A 88 -5.17 -9.58 23.01
CA VAL A 88 -4.45 -8.37 23.39
C VAL A 88 -4.03 -8.41 24.85
N ASN A 89 -4.89 -8.90 25.76
CA ASN A 89 -4.53 -9.04 27.18
C ASN A 89 -3.29 -9.92 27.38
N ASP A 90 -3.12 -10.94 26.54
CA ASP A 90 -1.96 -11.83 26.57
C ASP A 90 -0.69 -11.21 25.94
N ARG A 91 -0.81 -10.12 25.17
CA ARG A 91 0.29 -9.57 24.34
C ARG A 91 0.46 -8.04 24.42
N LYS A 92 0.03 -7.41 25.51
CA LYS A 92 0.10 -5.94 25.68
C LYS A 92 1.51 -5.36 25.58
N ALA A 93 2.51 -6.05 26.14
CA ALA A 93 3.88 -5.55 26.20
C ALA A 93 4.55 -5.45 24.82
N SER A 94 4.37 -6.46 23.96
CA SER A 94 4.98 -6.49 22.63
C SER A 94 4.39 -5.44 21.69
N GLY A 95 3.09 -5.12 21.80
CA GLY A 95 2.42 -4.18 20.89
C GLY A 95 2.93 -2.73 21.02
N ALA A 96 3.20 -2.27 22.24
CA ALA A 96 3.66 -0.89 22.48
C ALA A 96 5.04 -0.61 21.85
N GLU A 97 5.91 -1.62 21.83
CA GLU A 97 7.28 -1.52 21.29
C GLU A 97 7.27 -1.41 19.76
N TYR A 98 6.35 -2.12 19.09
CA TYR A 98 6.14 -1.98 17.64
C TYR A 98 5.60 -0.59 17.25
N VAL A 99 4.65 -0.05 18.01
CA VAL A 99 4.09 1.29 17.73
C VAL A 99 5.14 2.37 17.95
N GLY A 100 5.98 2.26 18.99
CA GLY A 100 7.12 3.15 19.21
C GLY A 100 8.10 3.15 18.04
N SER A 101 8.50 1.97 17.58
CA SER A 101 9.37 1.79 16.40
C SER A 101 8.78 2.41 15.13
N LEU A 102 7.47 2.27 14.93
CA LEU A 102 6.77 2.85 13.79
C LEU A 102 6.73 4.39 13.87
N ALA A 103 6.41 4.94 15.04
CA ALA A 103 6.41 6.39 15.26
C ALA A 103 7.80 6.99 15.01
N ASP A 104 8.86 6.31 15.45
CA ASP A 104 10.25 6.71 15.18
C ASP A 104 10.58 6.69 13.68
N THR A 105 10.12 5.66 12.97
CA THR A 105 10.32 5.54 11.51
C THR A 105 9.58 6.65 10.76
N MET A 106 8.32 6.92 11.14
CA MET A 106 7.54 8.02 10.58
C MET A 106 8.15 9.38 10.90
N ARG A 107 8.72 9.57 12.11
CA ARG A 107 9.41 10.81 12.47
C ARG A 107 10.69 11.02 11.68
N ARG A 108 11.44 9.94 11.40
CA ARG A 108 12.61 9.97 10.51
C ARG A 108 12.21 10.35 9.08
N ALA A 109 11.19 9.69 8.53
CA ALA A 109 10.66 10.02 7.21
C ALA A 109 10.13 11.45 7.12
N ALA A 110 9.41 11.93 8.14
CA ALA A 110 8.88 13.30 8.19
C ALA A 110 9.99 14.37 8.13
N ARG A 111 11.15 14.12 8.76
CA ARG A 111 12.32 15.02 8.67
C ARG A 111 12.92 15.05 7.26
N GLU A 112 12.88 13.92 6.56
CA GLU A 112 13.30 13.84 5.16
C GLU A 112 12.35 14.63 4.25
N PHE A 113 11.03 14.46 4.44
CA PHE A 113 9.99 15.10 3.63
C PHE A 113 9.76 16.60 3.92
N ASP A 114 10.15 17.10 5.10
CA ASP A 114 10.09 18.55 5.44
C ASP A 114 10.94 19.39 4.48
N THR A 115 11.95 18.77 3.84
CA THR A 115 12.88 19.41 2.88
C THR A 115 12.24 19.59 1.49
N ASP A 116 11.32 18.69 1.09
CA ASP A 116 10.81 18.63 -0.28
C ASP A 116 9.35 19.15 -0.42
N LEU A 117 8.50 19.06 0.62
CA LEU A 117 7.11 19.53 0.57
C LEU A 117 6.64 20.17 1.90
N PRO A 118 6.74 21.49 2.08
CA PRO A 118 6.38 22.18 3.32
C PRO A 118 4.89 22.05 3.70
N LEU A 119 4.00 21.88 2.71
CA LEU A 119 2.58 21.59 2.94
C LEU A 119 2.35 20.20 3.54
N ALA A 120 3.12 19.19 3.11
CA ALA A 120 3.01 17.83 3.64
C ALA A 120 3.52 17.75 5.09
N GLY A 121 4.56 18.50 5.43
CA GLY A 121 5.12 18.56 6.79
C GLY A 121 4.11 18.94 7.87
N ILE A 122 3.16 19.85 7.58
CA ILE A 122 2.11 20.27 8.53
C ILE A 122 1.14 19.11 8.81
N TYR A 123 0.67 18.42 7.76
CA TYR A 123 -0.26 17.29 7.91
C TYR A 123 0.42 16.09 8.57
N ILE A 124 1.67 15.80 8.21
CA ILE A 124 2.45 14.71 8.81
C ILE A 124 2.70 14.96 10.30
N ARG A 125 3.01 16.20 10.69
CA ARG A 125 3.23 16.56 12.12
C ARG A 125 1.94 16.45 12.94
N LYS A 126 0.80 16.83 12.34
CA LYS A 126 -0.53 16.67 12.94
C LYS A 126 -0.94 15.20 13.03
N ALA A 127 -0.54 14.35 12.08
CA ALA A 127 -0.73 12.91 12.14
C ALA A 127 0.15 12.28 13.23
N ALA A 128 1.44 12.62 13.28
CA ALA A 128 2.38 12.11 14.29
C ALA A 128 1.91 12.41 15.73
N SER A 129 1.41 13.63 15.98
CA SER A 129 0.88 14.02 17.29
C SER A 129 -0.37 13.22 17.69
N GLN A 130 -1.18 12.79 16.71
CA GLN A 130 -2.33 11.92 16.97
C GLN A 130 -1.91 10.45 17.22
N VAL A 131 -0.87 9.98 16.55
CA VAL A 131 -0.34 8.61 16.73
C VAL A 131 0.26 8.43 18.12
N GLU A 132 0.95 9.43 18.66
CA GLU A 132 1.53 9.38 20.01
C GLU A 132 0.46 9.20 21.09
N GLY A 133 -0.68 9.90 20.98
CA GLY A 133 -1.82 9.72 21.89
C GLY A 133 -2.51 8.36 21.79
N ILE A 134 -2.31 7.61 20.70
CA ILE A 134 -2.83 6.24 20.53
C ILE A 134 -1.93 5.23 21.26
N SER A 135 -0.61 5.43 21.25
CA SER A 135 0.36 4.57 21.96
C SER A 135 0.08 4.50 23.46
N ASP A 136 -0.24 5.63 24.09
CA ASP A 136 -0.58 5.70 25.52
C ASP A 136 -1.91 4.98 25.84
N GLN A 137 -2.87 5.02 24.93
CA GLN A 137 -4.14 4.30 25.05
C GLN A 137 -3.96 2.79 24.91
N ILE A 138 -3.07 2.34 24.01
CA ILE A 138 -2.71 0.93 23.84
C ILE A 138 -2.01 0.41 25.10
N ARG A 139 -1.06 1.18 25.65
CA ARG A 139 -0.32 0.81 26.87
C ARG A 139 -1.23 0.70 28.10
N SER A 140 -2.21 1.59 28.23
CA SER A 140 -3.20 1.56 29.31
C SER A 140 -4.31 0.52 29.10
N GLY A 141 -4.37 -0.12 27.92
CA GLY A 141 -5.32 -1.20 27.62
C GLY A 141 -6.77 -0.75 27.48
N ASN A 142 -7.03 0.54 27.31
CA ASN A 142 -8.37 1.11 27.22
C ASN A 142 -8.96 0.99 25.81
N LEU A 143 -9.11 -0.24 25.31
CA LEU A 143 -9.70 -0.52 23.98
C LEU A 143 -11.12 0.07 23.85
N ASN A 144 -11.88 0.07 24.95
CA ASN A 144 -13.25 0.58 24.96
C ASN A 144 -13.31 2.09 24.64
N ASP A 145 -12.29 2.84 25.05
CA ASP A 145 -12.19 4.27 24.74
C ASP A 145 -11.71 4.49 23.30
N LEU A 146 -10.84 3.63 22.78
CA LEU A 146 -10.45 3.65 21.37
C LEU A 146 -11.67 3.40 20.45
N VAL A 147 -12.51 2.42 20.78
CA VAL A 147 -13.76 2.15 20.04
C VAL A 147 -14.72 3.33 20.13
N ARG A 148 -14.88 3.94 21.31
CA ARG A 148 -15.71 5.15 21.49
C ARG A 148 -15.18 6.32 20.64
N ASN A 149 -13.86 6.51 20.59
CA ASN A 149 -13.23 7.56 19.78
C ASN A 149 -13.42 7.31 18.28
N ALA A 150 -13.24 6.06 17.83
CA ALA A 150 -13.50 5.66 16.45
C ALA A 150 -14.98 5.88 16.05
N GLN A 151 -15.92 5.54 16.93
CA GLN A 151 -17.35 5.78 16.71
C GLN A 151 -17.66 7.28 16.64
N SER A 152 -17.06 8.10 17.51
CA SER A 152 -17.18 9.56 17.48
C SER A 152 -16.63 10.13 16.17
N PHE A 153 -15.47 9.66 15.71
CA PHE A 153 -14.88 10.04 14.43
C PHE A 153 -15.79 9.67 13.26
N ALA A 154 -16.32 8.44 13.22
CA ALA A 154 -17.22 7.98 12.18
C ALA A 154 -18.48 8.87 12.05
N ARG A 155 -19.05 9.30 13.19
CA ARG A 155 -20.20 10.21 13.21
C ARG A 155 -19.85 11.63 12.76
N ARG A 156 -18.64 12.11 13.07
CA ARG A 156 -18.18 13.47 12.73
C ARG A 156 -17.71 13.59 11.29
N GLN A 157 -17.09 12.54 10.76
CA GLN A 157 -16.50 12.50 9.42
C GLN A 157 -16.82 11.17 8.72
N PRO A 158 -18.09 10.98 8.29
CA PRO A 158 -18.52 9.72 7.67
C PRO A 158 -17.75 9.40 6.38
N THR A 159 -17.41 10.41 5.59
CA THR A 159 -16.64 10.24 4.34
C THR A 159 -15.20 9.76 4.60
N ALA A 160 -14.52 10.37 5.56
CA ALA A 160 -13.16 9.97 5.94
C ALA A 160 -13.16 8.55 6.52
N PHE A 161 -14.15 8.21 7.36
CA PHE A 161 -14.28 6.88 7.93
C PHE A 161 -14.52 5.81 6.84
N LEU A 162 -15.42 6.05 5.89
CA LEU A 162 -15.64 5.12 4.77
C LEU A 162 -14.38 4.92 3.93
N GLY A 163 -13.65 6.00 3.61
CA GLY A 163 -12.39 5.92 2.89
C GLY A 163 -11.34 5.06 3.64
N LEU A 164 -11.20 5.28 4.94
CA LEU A 164 -10.31 4.48 5.78
C LEU A 164 -10.76 3.01 5.86
N ALA A 165 -12.06 2.73 5.95
CA ALA A 165 -12.59 1.38 6.02
C ALA A 165 -12.31 0.60 4.73
N VAL A 166 -12.46 1.24 3.56
CA VAL A 166 -12.12 0.65 2.26
C VAL A 166 -10.63 0.32 2.18
N LEU A 167 -9.77 1.27 2.56
CA LEU A 167 -8.31 1.05 2.58
C LEU A 167 -7.92 -0.08 3.53
N ALA A 168 -8.51 -0.11 4.74
CA ALA A 168 -8.27 -1.16 5.71
C ALA A 168 -8.74 -2.53 5.21
N GLY A 169 -9.92 -2.60 4.58
CA GLY A 169 -10.45 -3.83 3.98
C GLY A 169 -9.56 -4.36 2.86
N PHE A 170 -9.13 -3.48 1.94
CA PHE A 170 -8.18 -3.85 0.89
C PHE A 170 -6.84 -4.33 1.47
N GLY A 171 -6.31 -3.62 2.46
CA GLY A 171 -5.09 -3.99 3.16
C GLY A 171 -5.20 -5.36 3.83
N ALA A 172 -6.31 -5.65 4.50
CA ALA A 172 -6.59 -6.94 5.10
C ALA A 172 -6.63 -8.06 4.05
N VAL A 173 -7.35 -7.87 2.94
CA VAL A 173 -7.38 -8.84 1.83
C VAL A 173 -5.98 -9.05 1.24
N ARG A 174 -5.22 -7.97 1.03
CA ARG A 174 -3.86 -8.03 0.51
C ARG A 174 -2.92 -8.76 1.46
N PHE A 175 -3.07 -8.57 2.77
CA PHE A 175 -2.29 -9.26 3.80
C PHE A 175 -2.63 -10.75 3.87
N LEU A 176 -3.92 -11.10 3.85
CA LEU A 176 -4.38 -12.49 3.81
C LEU A 176 -3.84 -13.20 2.55
N LYS A 177 -3.97 -12.58 1.37
CA LYS A 177 -3.42 -13.11 0.11
C LYS A 177 -1.89 -13.27 0.16
N SER A 178 -1.19 -12.28 0.73
CA SER A 178 0.27 -12.37 0.91
C SER A 178 0.68 -13.50 1.86
N SER A 179 -0.09 -13.70 2.91
CA SER A 179 0.21 -14.70 3.94
C SER A 179 0.00 -16.12 3.41
N SER A 180 -0.95 -16.32 2.49
CA SER A 180 -1.15 -17.60 1.79
C SER A 180 -0.04 -17.95 0.79
N GLU A 181 0.75 -16.99 0.31
CA GLU A 181 1.89 -17.25 -0.59
C GLU A 181 3.17 -17.66 0.18
N THR A 182 3.14 -17.69 1.52
CA THR A 182 4.31 -18.11 2.34
C THR A 182 4.23 -19.59 2.75
N GLY A 183 3.36 -20.38 2.12
CA GLY A 183 3.08 -21.77 2.46
C GLY A 183 3.33 -22.77 1.34
N SER A 184 4.54 -22.81 0.78
CA SER A 184 5.06 -24.03 0.14
C SER A 184 6.25 -24.52 0.96
N PRO A 185 6.03 -25.46 1.90
CA PRO A 185 7.10 -26.22 2.53
C PRO A 185 7.82 -27.05 1.47
N ALA A 186 9.12 -27.20 1.68
CA ALA A 186 9.93 -28.20 1.01
C ALA A 186 9.32 -29.61 1.18
N GLU A 187 8.82 -30.19 0.09
CA GLU A 187 8.92 -31.62 -0.19
C GLU A 187 10.00 -31.73 -1.29
N GLY A 188 11.13 -32.41 -1.14
CA GLY A 188 11.35 -33.62 -0.37
C GLY A 188 11.31 -34.82 -1.30
N ARG A 189 12.48 -35.16 -1.87
CA ARG A 189 12.84 -36.44 -2.52
C ARG A 189 12.33 -36.70 -3.94
N GLU A 190 13.22 -36.54 -4.91
CA GLU A 190 13.51 -37.63 -5.86
C GLU A 190 15.03 -37.81 -5.97
N MET A 191 15.52 -38.82 -5.24
CA MET A 191 16.75 -39.49 -5.63
C MET A 191 16.44 -40.28 -6.92
N ALA A 192 16.76 -39.72 -8.08
CA ALA A 192 16.79 -40.48 -9.33
C ALA A 192 18.23 -40.93 -9.61
N GLY A 193 18.69 -41.92 -8.86
CA GLY A 193 19.56 -42.92 -9.47
C GLY A 193 18.67 -43.84 -10.28
N HIS A 194 18.70 -43.75 -11.61
CA HIS A 194 18.33 -44.84 -12.53
C HIS A 194 18.85 -44.53 -13.95
N SER A 195 19.82 -45.35 -14.34
CA SER A 195 19.99 -45.88 -15.70
C SER A 195 20.52 -44.96 -16.80
N ALA A 196 21.84 -44.90 -16.90
CA ALA A 196 22.52 -44.83 -18.19
C ALA A 196 22.21 -46.12 -18.97
N MET A 197 21.29 -46.04 -19.93
CA MET A 197 21.17 -47.03 -21.00
C MET A 197 21.05 -46.26 -22.32
N THR A 198 22.21 -46.02 -22.91
CA THR A 198 22.35 -45.70 -24.33
C THR A 198 21.82 -46.87 -25.13
N ASP A 199 20.61 -46.77 -25.66
CA ASP A 199 20.19 -47.63 -26.75
C ASP A 199 20.16 -46.84 -28.06
N ASN A 200 20.98 -47.33 -28.95
CA ASN A 200 21.47 -46.71 -30.17
C ASN A 200 20.41 -46.89 -31.28
N ARG A 201 19.96 -45.77 -31.85
CA ARG A 201 19.11 -45.74 -33.05
C ARG A 201 19.76 -46.53 -34.19
N GLY A 202 18.94 -47.25 -34.95
CA GLY A 202 19.19 -47.40 -36.38
C GLY A 202 18.84 -48.75 -37.00
N TYR A 203 17.56 -49.13 -37.00
CA TYR A 203 17.03 -49.96 -38.09
C TYR A 203 16.31 -49.00 -39.05
N ARG A 204 16.98 -48.67 -40.15
CA ARG A 204 16.84 -49.35 -41.45
C ARG A 204 15.55 -48.92 -42.12
N ASN A 205 15.65 -47.86 -42.89
CA ASN A 205 14.82 -47.58 -44.05
C ASN A 205 15.62 -46.64 -44.95
N ASP A 206 16.30 -47.19 -45.95
CA ASP A 206 16.45 -46.50 -47.21
C ASP A 206 16.57 -47.54 -48.34
N PHE A 207 15.76 -47.31 -49.37
CA PHE A 207 15.58 -48.12 -50.56
C PHE A 207 16.59 -47.65 -51.61
N SER A 208 17.21 -48.55 -52.38
CA SER A 208 17.34 -48.41 -53.84
C SER A 208 18.25 -49.47 -54.48
N ASN A 209 17.69 -50.05 -55.54
CA ASN A 209 18.28 -50.65 -56.75
C ASN A 209 19.12 -51.94 -56.65
#